data_AF-A0A382Y4Z0-F1
#
_entry.id   AF-A0A382Y4Z0-F1
#
_cell.length_a   1.000
_cell.length_b   1.000
_cell.length_c   1.000
_cell.angle_alpha   90.00
_cell.angle_beta   90.00
_cell.angle_gamma   90.00
#
_symmetry.space_group_name_H-M   'P 1'
#
loop_
_entity.id
_entity.type
_entity.pdbx_description
1 polymer ?
#
loop_
_entity_poly.entity_id
_entity_poly.type
_entity_poly.pdbx_seq_one_letter_code
_entity_poly.pdbx_strand_id
1 'polypeptide(L)'
;MIELWRSAADPWGRDVLIGVSWDLMWLAVGLAVLFVIGHTLWYRSRVDGGHEEAPVAAPSGIPERIERHSLSARLFHWTMAASMLTLLLSAFVPIAGFDFPAWLTIHWVAGLVLIATIVYHIIHSIGWQDFWSMSPRPRDIGEGLAQIKHLVSSSAPEPEKAGKYPFDHRLYHHAIVGASLAAIITGVMMMIRIDTPLFAGGNPYYLSEATVGLVFVIHGLAVVSFILQVESHIYFALRPEKHWITWS
;
A
#
# COMPACT_ATOMS: atom_id res chain seq x y z
N MET A 1 4.68 -24.87 12.03
CA MET A 1 5.12 -23.65 12.73
C MET A 1 5.33 -22.61 11.67
N ILE A 2 4.86 -21.36 11.83
CA ILE A 2 5.10 -20.31 10.84
C ILE A 2 6.57 -19.87 10.99
N GLU A 3 7.34 -19.98 9.91
CA GLU A 3 8.68 -19.43 9.86
C GLU A 3 8.61 -17.92 9.61
N LEU A 4 9.43 -17.13 10.31
CA LEU A 4 9.47 -15.68 10.15
C LEU A 4 10.59 -15.23 9.20
N TRP A 5 11.70 -15.96 9.19
CA TRP A 5 12.92 -15.58 8.50
C TRP A 5 13.44 -16.76 7.70
N ARG A 6 14.13 -16.47 6.59
CA ARG A 6 14.94 -17.44 5.87
C ARG A 6 16.40 -17.17 6.16
N SER A 7 17.14 -18.23 6.42
CA SER A 7 18.59 -18.20 6.57
C SER A 7 19.23 -19.28 5.69
N ALA A 8 20.51 -19.10 5.41
CA ALA A 8 21.31 -20.08 4.69
C ALA A 8 22.76 -20.05 5.20
N ALA A 9 23.47 -21.17 5.07
CA ALA A 9 24.89 -21.21 5.36
C ALA A 9 25.69 -20.41 4.32
N ASP A 10 26.57 -19.54 4.80
CA ASP A 10 27.55 -18.85 3.98
C ASP A 10 28.72 -19.79 3.57
N PRO A 11 29.68 -19.35 2.74
CA PRO A 11 30.82 -20.17 2.33
C PRO A 11 31.72 -20.65 3.49
N TRP A 12 31.58 -20.08 4.69
CA TRP A 12 32.30 -20.45 5.90
C TRP A 12 31.45 -21.27 6.88
N GLY A 13 30.24 -21.69 6.47
CA GLY A 13 29.33 -22.51 7.27
C GLY A 13 28.58 -21.74 8.37
N ARG A 14 28.59 -20.40 8.34
CA ARG A 14 27.84 -19.57 9.29
C ARG A 14 26.41 -19.37 8.77
N ASP A 15 25.43 -19.50 9.65
CA ASP A 15 24.04 -19.24 9.31
C ASP A 15 23.79 -17.72 9.20
N VAL A 16 23.36 -17.26 8.03
CA VAL A 16 23.11 -15.84 7.75
C VAL A 16 21.70 -15.63 7.22
N LEU A 17 21.09 -14.50 7.58
CA LEU A 17 19.78 -14.11 7.08
C LEU A 17 19.83 -13.85 5.58
N ILE A 18 18.85 -14.36 4.83
CA ILE A 18 18.69 -14.13 3.39
C ILE A 18 17.35 -13.48 3.03
N GLY A 19 16.45 -13.32 4.00
CA GLY A 19 15.22 -12.54 3.84
C GLY A 19 14.07 -12.99 4.74
N VAL A 20 12.89 -12.44 4.45
CA VAL A 20 11.63 -12.83 5.12
C VAL A 20 11.17 -14.21 4.65
N SER A 21 10.46 -14.96 5.50
CA SER A 21 9.83 -16.23 5.13
C SER A 21 8.72 -16.07 4.09
N TRP A 22 8.58 -17.08 3.24
CA TRP A 22 7.45 -17.21 2.32
C TRP A 22 6.13 -17.49 3.04
N ASP A 23 6.18 -18.07 4.24
CA ASP A 23 4.99 -18.25 5.07
C ASP A 23 4.32 -16.92 5.38
N LEU A 24 5.09 -15.84 5.56
CA LEU A 24 4.55 -14.51 5.83
C LEU A 24 3.83 -13.91 4.60
N MET A 25 4.31 -14.20 3.40
CA MET A 25 3.60 -13.85 2.15
C MET A 25 2.27 -14.59 2.08
N TRP A 26 2.27 -15.91 2.23
CA TRP A 26 1.04 -16.71 2.16
C TRP A 26 0.07 -16.38 3.29
N LEU A 27 0.58 -16.08 4.49
CA LEU A 27 -0.20 -15.58 5.60
C LEU A 27 -0.87 -14.25 5.24
N ALA A 28 -0.13 -13.28 4.68
CA ALA A 28 -0.70 -12.00 4.27
C ALA A 28 -1.77 -12.18 3.18
N VAL A 29 -1.54 -13.02 2.18
CA VAL A 29 -2.56 -13.36 1.17
C VAL A 29 -3.79 -14.00 1.80
N GLY A 30 -3.60 -14.97 2.71
CA GLY A 30 -4.69 -15.61 3.44
C GLY A 30 -5.48 -14.62 4.29
N LEU A 31 -4.80 -13.73 5.02
CA LEU A 31 -5.42 -12.69 5.83
C LEU A 31 -6.20 -11.68 4.97
N ALA A 32 -5.68 -11.28 3.82
CA ALA A 32 -6.38 -10.44 2.85
C ALA A 32 -7.68 -11.11 2.38
N VAL A 33 -7.63 -12.38 1.97
CA VAL A 33 -8.83 -13.12 1.54
C VAL A 33 -9.85 -13.25 2.67
N LEU A 34 -9.39 -13.63 3.88
CA LEU A 34 -10.25 -13.74 5.05
C LEU A 34 -10.87 -12.39 5.43
N PHE A 35 -10.12 -11.29 5.30
CA PHE A 35 -10.63 -9.95 5.52
C PHE A 35 -11.73 -9.59 4.52
N VAL A 36 -11.52 -9.80 3.21
CA VAL A 36 -12.54 -9.53 2.18
C VAL A 36 -13.82 -10.32 2.43
N ILE A 37 -13.69 -11.62 2.73
CA ILE A 37 -14.84 -12.49 3.01
C ILE A 37 -15.55 -12.03 4.28
N GLY A 38 -14.81 -11.89 5.37
CA GLY A 38 -15.34 -11.50 6.68
C GLY A 38 -16.00 -10.12 6.65
N HIS A 39 -15.34 -9.12 6.05
CA HIS A 39 -15.87 -7.77 5.91
C HIS A 39 -17.12 -7.75 5.03
N THR A 40 -17.14 -8.49 3.91
CA THR A 40 -18.33 -8.58 3.04
C THR A 40 -19.51 -9.23 3.76
N LEU A 41 -19.28 -10.31 4.51
CA LEU A 41 -20.34 -10.99 5.29
C LEU A 41 -20.86 -10.08 6.41
N TRP A 42 -19.96 -9.43 7.15
CA TRP A 42 -20.31 -8.49 8.20
C TRP A 42 -21.12 -7.31 7.64
N TYR A 43 -20.67 -6.71 6.54
CA TYR A 43 -21.37 -5.59 5.90
C TYR A 43 -22.78 -5.99 5.46
N ARG A 44 -22.97 -7.18 4.88
CA ARG A 44 -24.30 -7.70 4.52
C ARG A 44 -25.21 -7.98 5.72
N SER A 45 -24.63 -8.30 6.88
CA SER A 45 -25.39 -8.57 8.10
C SER A 45 -25.82 -7.30 8.84
N ARG A 46 -25.21 -6.15 8.54
CA ARG A 46 -25.66 -4.85 9.03
C ARG A 46 -26.97 -4.51 8.32
N VAL A 47 -28.08 -4.52 9.07
CA VAL A 47 -29.34 -3.93 8.61
C VAL A 47 -29.08 -2.44 8.42
N ASP A 48 -29.26 -1.92 7.21
CA ASP A 48 -29.20 -0.48 6.96
C ASP A 48 -30.18 0.18 7.91
N GLY A 49 -29.64 0.92 8.89
CA GLY A 49 -30.42 1.68 9.84
C GLY A 49 -31.01 2.90 9.14
N GLY A 50 -31.99 2.69 8.26
CA GLY A 50 -33.00 3.62 7.78
C GLY A 50 -32.69 5.12 7.79
N HIS A 51 -31.49 5.53 7.40
CA HIS A 51 -31.20 6.94 7.12
C HIS A 51 -31.47 7.16 5.64
N GLU A 52 -32.75 7.11 5.27
CA GLU A 52 -33.22 7.82 4.09
C GLU A 52 -32.96 9.30 4.34
N GLU A 53 -31.83 9.81 3.86
CA GLU A 53 -31.71 11.24 3.64
C GLU A 53 -32.86 11.64 2.71
N ALA A 54 -33.79 12.43 3.23
CA ALA A 54 -34.92 12.92 2.47
C ALA A 54 -34.41 13.48 1.14
N PRO A 55 -35.03 13.16 -0.01
CA PRO A 55 -34.53 13.55 -1.31
C PRO A 55 -34.49 15.08 -1.38
N VAL A 56 -33.29 15.64 -1.21
CA VAL A 56 -33.06 17.06 -1.46
C VAL A 56 -33.16 17.22 -2.97
N ALA A 57 -34.12 18.05 -3.42
CA ALA A 57 -34.27 18.33 -4.84
C ALA A 57 -32.91 18.74 -5.41
N ALA A 58 -32.43 17.98 -6.40
CA ALA A 58 -31.16 18.26 -7.04
C ALA A 58 -31.18 19.70 -7.58
N PRO A 59 -30.20 20.56 -7.24
CA PRO A 59 -30.16 21.92 -7.73
C PRO A 59 -30.23 21.93 -9.27
N SER A 60 -31.11 22.77 -9.83
CA SER A 60 -31.23 22.92 -11.28
C SER A 60 -29.93 23.49 -11.86
N GLY A 61 -29.47 22.94 -13.00
CA GLY A 61 -28.28 23.44 -13.71
C GLY A 61 -26.97 22.71 -13.37
N ILE A 62 -27.02 21.60 -12.63
CA ILE A 62 -25.86 20.72 -12.44
C ILE A 62 -25.67 19.85 -13.69
N PRO A 63 -24.47 19.78 -14.29
CA PRO A 63 -24.18 18.86 -15.39
C PRO A 63 -24.39 17.39 -14.99
N GLU A 64 -24.71 16.53 -15.97
CA GLU A 64 -24.87 15.09 -15.73
C GLU A 64 -23.61 14.43 -15.11
N ARG A 65 -22.42 14.97 -15.41
CA ARG A 65 -21.14 14.53 -14.82
C ARG A 65 -20.30 15.73 -14.38
N ILE A 66 -19.66 15.59 -13.22
CA ILE A 66 -18.71 16.57 -12.67
C ILE A 66 -17.31 15.94 -12.69
N GLU A 67 -16.34 16.65 -13.24
CA GLU A 67 -14.95 16.20 -13.21
C GLU A 67 -14.41 16.25 -11.78
N ARG A 68 -14.25 15.07 -11.16
CA ARG A 68 -13.68 14.94 -9.82
C ARG A 68 -12.16 14.90 -9.81
N HIS A 69 -11.57 14.33 -10.87
CA HIS A 69 -10.13 14.17 -11.03
C HIS A 69 -9.71 14.51 -12.45
N SER A 70 -8.74 15.40 -12.58
CA SER A 70 -8.16 15.76 -13.87
C SER A 70 -7.51 14.56 -14.57
N LEU A 71 -7.41 14.61 -15.91
CA LEU A 71 -6.65 13.61 -16.66
C LEU A 71 -5.23 13.43 -16.12
N SER A 72 -4.56 14.54 -15.76
CA SER A 72 -3.21 14.49 -15.18
C SER A 72 -3.17 13.75 -13.84
N ALA A 73 -4.14 13.98 -12.96
CA ALA A 73 -4.25 13.27 -11.68
C ALA A 73 -4.50 11.77 -11.88
N ARG A 74 -5.34 11.41 -12.86
CA ARG A 74 -5.64 10.02 -13.21
C ARG A 74 -4.42 9.30 -13.77
N LEU A 75 -3.71 9.92 -14.73
CA LEU A 75 -2.48 9.36 -15.30
C LEU A 75 -1.40 9.18 -14.24
N PHE A 76 -1.24 10.17 -13.36
CA PHE A 76 -0.33 10.10 -12.23
C PHE A 76 -0.64 8.90 -11.32
N HIS A 77 -1.89 8.77 -10.87
CA HIS A 77 -2.33 7.64 -10.05
C HIS A 77 -2.12 6.29 -10.75
N TRP A 78 -2.55 6.16 -12.02
CA TRP A 78 -2.41 4.91 -12.77
C TRP A 78 -0.95 4.53 -13.02
N THR A 79 -0.05 5.50 -13.16
CA THR A 79 1.39 5.22 -13.28
C THR A 79 1.93 4.62 -11.97
N MET A 80 1.55 5.19 -10.82
CA MET A 80 1.91 4.63 -9.51
C MET A 80 1.32 3.23 -9.31
N ALA A 81 0.04 3.05 -9.63
CA ALA A 81 -0.66 1.77 -9.49
C ALA A 81 -0.04 0.68 -10.39
N ALA A 82 0.22 0.98 -11.66
CA ALA A 82 0.86 0.05 -12.58
C ALA A 82 2.27 -0.35 -12.10
N SER A 83 3.05 0.62 -11.59
CA SER A 83 4.38 0.35 -11.03
C SER A 83 4.30 -0.53 -9.78
N MET A 84 3.39 -0.22 -8.86
CA MET A 84 3.16 -1.01 -7.64
C MET A 84 2.73 -2.45 -7.94
N LEU A 85 1.74 -2.63 -8.83
CA LEU A 85 1.30 -3.96 -9.24
C LEU A 85 2.42 -4.74 -9.93
N THR A 86 3.20 -4.09 -10.79
CA THR A 86 4.36 -4.70 -11.44
C THR A 86 5.42 -5.14 -10.42
N LEU A 87 5.71 -4.32 -9.41
CA LEU A 87 6.64 -4.67 -8.32
C LEU A 87 6.16 -5.87 -7.52
N LEU A 88 4.88 -5.91 -7.13
CA LEU A 88 4.32 -7.05 -6.40
C LEU A 88 4.34 -8.33 -7.24
N LEU A 89 3.93 -8.26 -8.52
CA LEU A 89 3.94 -9.41 -9.41
C LEU A 89 5.36 -9.92 -9.67
N SER A 90 6.29 -9.03 -10.01
CA SER A 90 7.69 -9.41 -10.25
C SER A 90 8.42 -9.90 -9.01
N ALA A 91 7.99 -9.50 -7.80
CA ALA A 91 8.50 -10.07 -6.56
C ALA A 91 7.93 -11.47 -6.30
N PHE A 92 6.61 -11.66 -6.41
CA PHE A 92 5.92 -12.84 -5.89
C PHE A 92 5.65 -13.96 -6.91
N VAL A 93 5.48 -13.65 -8.19
CA VAL A 93 5.23 -14.67 -9.22
C VAL A 93 6.39 -15.68 -9.33
N PRO A 94 7.68 -15.26 -9.32
CA PRO A 94 8.81 -16.20 -9.25
C PRO A 94 8.75 -17.09 -7.99
N ILE A 95 8.39 -16.53 -6.84
CA ILE A 95 8.28 -17.27 -5.56
C ILE A 95 7.18 -18.33 -5.62
N ALA A 96 6.11 -18.08 -6.37
CA ALA A 96 5.02 -19.04 -6.60
C ALA A 96 5.39 -20.18 -7.59
N GLY A 97 6.64 -20.21 -8.09
CA GLY A 97 7.14 -21.24 -8.99
C GLY A 97 7.00 -20.91 -10.47
N PHE A 98 6.63 -19.67 -10.81
CA PHE A 98 6.47 -19.21 -12.19
C PHE A 98 7.58 -18.21 -12.57
N ASP A 99 8.77 -18.73 -12.85
CA ASP A 99 9.89 -17.88 -13.27
C ASP A 99 9.69 -17.35 -14.70
N PHE A 100 9.96 -16.05 -14.90
CA PHE A 100 10.00 -15.43 -16.22
C PHE A 100 11.32 -14.65 -16.40
N PRO A 101 11.99 -14.73 -17.57
CA PRO A 101 13.42 -14.37 -17.69
C PRO A 101 13.79 -12.93 -17.31
N ALA A 102 12.86 -11.98 -17.42
CA ALA A 102 13.12 -10.55 -17.22
C ALA A 102 12.56 -10.01 -15.89
N TRP A 103 12.14 -10.86 -14.95
CA TRP A 103 11.49 -10.43 -13.71
C TRP A 103 12.32 -9.42 -12.93
N LEU A 104 13.62 -9.65 -12.78
CA LEU A 104 14.52 -8.77 -12.03
C LEU A 104 14.64 -7.41 -12.72
N THR A 105 14.82 -7.41 -14.04
CA THR A 105 14.90 -6.18 -14.84
C THR A 105 13.62 -5.38 -14.76
N ILE A 106 12.47 -6.04 -14.90
CA ILE A 106 11.15 -5.43 -14.77
C ILE A 106 10.95 -4.85 -13.37
N HIS A 107 11.38 -5.58 -12.33
CA HIS A 107 11.24 -5.17 -10.94
C HIS A 107 11.98 -3.86 -10.66
N TRP A 108 13.29 -3.79 -10.95
CA TRP A 108 14.05 -2.58 -10.63
C TRP A 108 13.66 -1.39 -11.53
N VAL A 109 13.27 -1.63 -12.80
CA VAL A 109 12.75 -0.56 -13.68
C VAL A 109 11.44 0.00 -13.12
N ALA A 110 10.48 -0.86 -12.76
CA ALA A 110 9.23 -0.44 -12.12
C ALA A 110 9.50 0.29 -10.79
N GLY A 111 10.51 -0.14 -10.04
CA GLY A 111 10.99 0.52 -8.83
C GLY A 111 11.45 1.96 -9.09
N LEU A 112 12.26 2.18 -10.13
CA LEU A 112 12.70 3.52 -10.51
C LEU A 112 11.54 4.42 -10.96
N VAL A 113 10.58 3.88 -11.73
CA VAL A 113 9.38 4.62 -12.13
C VAL A 113 8.56 5.01 -10.89
N LEU A 114 8.34 4.08 -9.97
CA LEU A 114 7.63 4.36 -8.72
C LEU A 114 8.37 5.41 -7.88
N ILE A 115 9.70 5.31 -7.73
CA ILE A 115 10.52 6.31 -7.03
C ILE A 115 10.35 7.69 -7.67
N ALA A 116 10.44 7.79 -9.00
CA ALA A 116 10.29 9.06 -9.70
C ALA A 116 8.90 9.68 -9.47
N THR A 117 7.84 8.87 -9.52
CA THR A 117 6.47 9.34 -9.24
C THR A 117 6.28 9.76 -7.78
N ILE A 118 6.90 9.06 -6.81
CA ILE A 118 6.88 9.44 -5.39
C ILE A 118 7.64 10.75 -5.16
N VAL A 119 8.80 10.94 -5.79
CA VAL A 119 9.55 12.21 -5.71
C VAL A 119 8.70 13.36 -6.25
N TYR A 120 8.07 13.18 -7.41
CA TYR A 120 7.11 14.14 -7.93
C TYR A 120 5.96 14.39 -6.95
N HIS A 121 5.39 13.33 -6.36
CA HIS A 121 4.32 13.44 -5.37
C HIS A 121 4.71 14.32 -4.19
N ILE A 122 5.90 14.11 -3.64
CA ILE A 122 6.42 14.87 -2.50
C ILE A 122 6.58 16.34 -2.88
N ILE A 123 7.25 16.64 -4.00
CA ILE A 123 7.46 18.02 -4.47
C ILE A 123 6.12 18.72 -4.70
N HIS A 124 5.20 18.07 -5.41
CA HIS A 124 3.87 18.61 -5.70
C HIS A 124 3.07 18.82 -4.40
N SER A 125 3.17 17.90 -3.44
CA SER A 125 2.43 17.99 -2.18
C SER A 125 2.93 19.13 -1.31
N ILE A 126 4.25 19.37 -1.26
CA ILE A 126 4.84 20.47 -0.50
C ILE A 126 4.56 21.83 -1.16
N GLY A 127 4.66 21.91 -2.49
CA GLY A 127 4.55 23.19 -3.20
C GLY A 127 3.12 23.62 -3.56
N TRP A 128 2.21 22.68 -3.80
CA TRP A 128 0.88 22.95 -4.38
C TRP A 128 -0.28 22.31 -3.63
N GLN A 129 -0.03 21.52 -2.59
CA GLN A 129 -1.09 20.93 -1.76
C GLN A 129 -0.93 21.36 -0.30
N ASP A 130 -1.93 21.03 0.51
CA ASP A 130 -1.89 21.25 1.96
C ASP A 130 -1.16 20.08 2.64
N PHE A 131 0.16 20.01 2.49
CA PHE A 131 1.00 18.94 3.06
C PHE A 131 0.76 18.73 4.56
N TRP A 132 0.57 19.82 5.30
CA TRP A 132 0.38 19.80 6.75
C TRP A 132 -0.93 19.13 7.18
N SER A 133 -1.94 19.09 6.30
CA SER A 133 -3.21 18.40 6.57
C SER A 133 -3.07 16.88 6.80
N MET A 134 -1.96 16.28 6.38
CA MET A 134 -1.68 14.87 6.61
C MET A 134 -0.95 14.61 7.93
N SER A 135 -0.49 15.64 8.66
CA SER A 135 0.23 15.43 9.92
C SER A 135 -0.68 14.85 11.01
N PRO A 136 -0.21 13.85 11.78
CA PRO A 136 -0.99 13.30 12.88
C PRO A 136 -1.16 14.36 13.97
N ARG A 137 -2.39 14.56 14.43
CA ARG A 137 -2.72 15.49 15.53
C ARG A 137 -3.32 14.72 16.71
N PRO A 138 -3.13 15.17 17.96
CA PRO A 138 -3.69 14.50 19.13
C PRO A 138 -5.22 14.30 19.07
N ARG A 139 -5.95 15.28 18.50
CA ARG A 139 -7.41 15.20 18.29
C ARG A 139 -7.82 14.03 17.40
N ASP A 140 -6.94 13.61 16.49
CA ASP A 140 -7.20 12.53 15.54
C ASP A 140 -7.36 11.17 16.25
N ILE A 141 -6.75 10.99 17.42
CA ILE A 141 -6.91 9.78 18.24
C ILE A 141 -8.35 9.67 18.75
N GLY A 142 -8.93 10.79 19.20
CA GLY A 142 -10.33 10.84 19.64
C GLY A 142 -11.31 10.53 18.50
N GLU A 143 -11.05 11.10 17.31
CA GLU A 143 -11.79 10.80 16.07
C GLU A 143 -11.73 9.29 15.76
N GLY A 144 -10.53 8.70 15.76
CA GLY A 144 -10.33 7.28 15.47
C GLY A 144 -11.01 6.36 16.48
N LEU A 145 -10.92 6.66 17.79
CA LEU A 145 -11.59 5.88 18.82
C LEU A 145 -13.12 5.94 18.70
N ALA A 146 -13.67 7.11 18.37
CA ALA A 146 -15.11 7.28 18.13
C ALA A 146 -15.57 6.45 16.92
N GLN A 147 -14.80 6.49 15.82
CA GLN A 147 -15.06 5.68 14.63
C GLN A 147 -15.02 4.19 14.94
N ILE A 148 -13.98 3.70 15.63
CA ILE A 148 -13.88 2.28 16.03
C ILE A 148 -15.07 1.89 16.92
N LYS A 149 -15.45 2.74 17.88
CA LYS A 149 -16.60 2.47 18.76
C LYS A 149 -17.90 2.33 17.96
N HIS A 150 -18.13 3.17 16.96
CA HIS A 150 -19.29 3.09 16.08
C HIS A 150 -19.24 1.90 15.10
N LEU A 151 -18.04 1.50 14.66
CA LEU A 151 -17.84 0.28 13.89
C LEU A 151 -18.09 -0.99 14.70
N VAL A 152 -17.79 -0.99 16.00
CA VAL A 152 -18.03 -2.16 16.88
C VAL A 152 -19.46 -2.17 17.42
N SER A 153 -20.09 -1.01 17.61
CA SER A 153 -21.43 -0.87 18.18
C SER A 153 -22.28 0.09 17.37
N SER A 154 -23.28 -0.43 16.65
CA SER A 154 -24.24 0.38 15.89
C SER A 154 -25.09 1.31 16.76
N SER A 155 -25.14 1.09 18.07
CA SER A 155 -25.80 1.97 19.06
C SER A 155 -24.92 3.11 19.57
N ALA A 156 -23.63 3.17 19.19
CA ALA A 156 -22.77 4.27 19.57
C ALA A 156 -23.14 5.53 18.77
N PRO A 157 -22.99 6.75 19.36
CA PRO A 157 -23.23 8.00 18.65
C PRO A 157 -22.49 8.06 17.32
N GLU A 158 -23.10 8.69 16.32
CA GLU A 158 -22.45 8.93 15.02
C GLU A 158 -21.16 9.74 15.25
N PRO A 159 -20.01 9.32 14.70
CA PRO A 159 -18.76 10.07 14.81
C PRO A 159 -18.90 11.48 14.23
N GLU A 160 -18.11 12.42 14.74
CA GLU A 160 -18.02 13.76 14.14
C GLU A 160 -17.69 13.64 12.64
N LYS A 161 -18.38 14.42 11.80
CA LYS A 161 -18.14 14.40 10.35
C LYS A 161 -16.67 14.70 10.10
N ALA A 162 -16.02 13.78 9.40
CA ALA A 162 -14.61 13.90 9.09
C ALA A 162 -14.34 15.17 8.26
N GLY A 163 -13.17 15.77 8.50
CA GLY A 163 -12.64 16.84 7.63
C GLY A 163 -12.27 16.31 6.24
N LYS A 164 -11.52 17.11 5.48
CA LYS A 164 -11.10 16.76 4.10
C LYS A 164 -10.47 15.37 3.98
N TYR A 165 -9.67 14.97 4.95
CA TYR A 165 -9.08 13.64 5.06
C TYR A 165 -9.53 13.02 6.38
N PRO A 166 -10.31 11.93 6.37
CA PRO A 166 -10.64 11.17 7.59
C PRO A 166 -9.43 10.54 8.29
N PHE A 167 -9.57 10.19 9.57
CA PHE A 167 -8.49 9.55 10.36
C PHE A 167 -7.89 8.29 9.71
N ASP A 168 -8.72 7.37 9.26
CA ASP A 168 -8.32 6.12 8.60
C ASP A 168 -7.52 6.38 7.31
N HIS A 169 -7.89 7.39 6.52
CA HIS A 169 -7.13 7.81 5.34
C HIS A 169 -5.74 8.34 5.70
N ARG A 170 -5.62 9.16 6.77
CA ARG A 170 -4.32 9.66 7.26
C ARG A 170 -3.46 8.51 7.78
N LEU A 171 -4.05 7.59 8.54
CA LEU A 171 -3.36 6.42 9.07
C LEU A 171 -2.85 5.51 7.95
N TYR A 172 -3.69 5.21 6.96
CA TYR A 172 -3.30 4.47 5.77
C TYR A 172 -2.15 5.16 5.03
N HIS A 173 -2.23 6.49 4.87
CA HIS A 173 -1.15 7.25 4.25
C HIS A 173 0.17 7.15 5.03
N HIS A 174 0.17 7.23 6.35
CA HIS A 174 1.41 7.07 7.14
C HIS A 174 1.96 5.65 7.08
N ALA A 175 1.09 4.63 7.08
CA ALA A 175 1.48 3.24 6.91
C ALA A 175 2.16 3.01 5.54
N ILE A 176 1.56 3.52 4.46
CA ILE A 176 2.11 3.36 3.11
C ILE A 176 3.39 4.17 2.92
N VAL A 177 3.52 5.35 3.54
CA VAL A 177 4.76 6.13 3.55
C VAL A 177 5.87 5.34 4.25
N GLY A 178 5.62 4.79 5.44
CA GLY A 178 6.61 4.02 6.18
C GLY A 178 7.10 2.79 5.40
N ALA A 179 6.17 2.01 4.87
CA ALA A 179 6.50 0.85 4.02
C ALA A 179 7.24 1.26 2.74
N SER A 180 6.82 2.35 2.09
CA SER A 180 7.47 2.85 0.86
C SER A 180 8.89 3.34 1.11
N LEU A 181 9.12 4.09 2.18
CA LEU A 181 10.47 4.53 2.53
C LEU A 181 11.38 3.33 2.82
N ALA A 182 10.90 2.35 3.59
CA ALA A 182 11.63 1.12 3.86
C ALA A 182 11.98 0.38 2.56
N ALA A 183 10.99 0.15 1.68
CA ALA A 183 11.18 -0.53 0.40
C ALA A 183 12.10 0.24 -0.57
N ILE A 184 11.99 1.57 -0.66
CA ILE A 184 12.83 2.40 -1.52
C ILE A 184 14.28 2.35 -1.06
N ILE A 185 14.52 2.62 0.23
CA ILE A 185 15.89 2.66 0.78
C ILE A 185 16.56 1.30 0.58
N THR A 186 15.89 0.23 0.99
CA THR A 186 16.43 -1.13 0.87
C THR A 186 16.52 -1.61 -0.59
N GLY A 187 15.58 -1.22 -1.45
CA GLY A 187 15.59 -1.57 -2.88
C GLY A 187 16.75 -0.90 -3.62
N VAL A 188 17.03 0.38 -3.34
CA VAL A 188 18.22 1.07 -3.87
C VAL A 188 19.50 0.42 -3.37
N MET A 189 19.56 0.05 -2.08
CA MET A 189 20.67 -0.72 -1.52
C MET A 189 20.87 -2.06 -2.25
N MET A 190 19.80 -2.79 -2.55
CA MET A 190 19.88 -4.01 -3.36
C MET A 190 20.35 -3.75 -4.79
N MET A 191 19.93 -2.65 -5.43
CA MET A 191 20.36 -2.31 -6.79
C MET A 191 21.87 -2.06 -6.90
N ILE A 192 22.52 -1.51 -5.86
CA ILE A 192 23.98 -1.31 -5.83
C ILE A 192 24.74 -2.65 -5.97
N ARG A 193 24.12 -3.77 -5.58
CA ARG A 193 24.72 -5.12 -5.61
C ARG A 193 24.74 -5.74 -7.00
N ILE A 194 23.91 -5.25 -7.92
CA ILE A 194 23.69 -5.88 -9.23
C ILE A 194 24.11 -4.92 -10.34
N ASP A 195 24.56 -5.48 -11.46
CA ASP A 195 24.97 -4.69 -12.61
C ASP A 195 23.75 -4.06 -13.29
N THR A 196 23.64 -2.74 -13.21
CA THR A 196 22.57 -1.95 -13.81
C THR A 196 23.16 -0.71 -14.46
N PRO A 197 22.45 -0.03 -15.39
CA PRO A 197 22.94 1.21 -15.98
C PRO A 197 23.26 2.32 -14.96
N LEU A 198 22.64 2.29 -13.77
CA LEU A 198 22.90 3.24 -12.68
C LEU A 198 24.09 2.84 -11.80
N PHE A 199 24.38 1.54 -11.71
CA PHE A 199 25.43 0.96 -10.88
C PHE A 199 26.25 -0.02 -11.72
N ALA A 200 27.08 0.53 -12.62
CA ALA A 200 27.89 -0.27 -13.54
C ALA A 200 28.88 -1.16 -12.78
N GLY A 201 28.86 -2.46 -13.09
CA GLY A 201 29.72 -3.46 -12.46
C GLY A 201 29.40 -3.69 -10.97
N GLY A 202 28.11 -3.61 -10.60
CA GLY A 202 27.56 -3.69 -9.24
C GLY A 202 28.35 -4.51 -8.22
N ASN A 203 28.35 -4.06 -6.96
CA ASN A 203 29.25 -4.56 -5.93
C ASN A 203 28.47 -5.37 -4.86
N PRO A 204 28.45 -6.71 -4.91
CA PRO A 204 27.76 -7.52 -3.90
C PRO A 204 28.42 -7.50 -2.51
N TYR A 205 29.65 -6.96 -2.39
CA TYR A 205 30.44 -6.92 -1.17
C TYR A 205 30.54 -5.52 -0.53
N TYR A 206 29.78 -4.54 -1.03
CA TYR A 206 29.79 -3.18 -0.45
C TYR A 206 29.23 -3.12 0.99
N LEU A 207 28.52 -4.17 1.43
CA LEU A 207 28.04 -4.37 2.79
C LEU A 207 28.40 -5.77 3.29
N SER A 208 28.49 -5.94 4.61
CA SER A 208 28.64 -7.24 5.24
C SER A 208 27.41 -8.14 5.01
N GLU A 209 27.62 -9.46 4.99
CA GLU A 209 26.54 -10.46 4.78
C GLU A 209 25.38 -10.28 5.77
N ALA A 210 25.68 -10.03 7.05
CA ALA A 210 24.67 -9.77 8.06
C ALA A 210 23.82 -8.52 7.75
N THR A 211 24.46 -7.44 7.30
CA THR A 211 23.75 -6.21 6.92
C THR A 211 22.89 -6.42 5.70
N VAL A 212 23.38 -7.18 4.72
CA VAL A 212 22.64 -7.54 3.52
C VAL A 212 21.42 -8.37 3.87
N GLY A 213 21.56 -9.36 4.75
CA GLY A 213 20.43 -10.13 5.26
C GLY A 213 19.35 -9.25 5.87
N LEU A 214 19.74 -8.25 6.67
CA LEU A 214 18.80 -7.28 7.24
C LEU A 214 18.11 -6.43 6.16
N VAL A 215 18.84 -6.00 5.12
CA VAL A 215 18.26 -5.28 3.97
C VAL A 215 17.18 -6.12 3.29
N PHE A 216 17.44 -7.42 3.05
CA PHE A 216 16.45 -8.35 2.49
C PHE A 216 15.25 -8.58 3.41
N VAL A 217 15.46 -8.65 4.72
CA VAL A 217 14.38 -8.77 5.70
C VAL A 217 13.50 -7.52 5.71
N ILE A 218 14.09 -6.32 5.81
CA ILE A 218 13.34 -5.06 5.87
C ILE A 218 12.56 -4.83 4.56
N HIS A 219 13.21 -5.06 3.41
CA HIS A 219 12.53 -4.97 2.12
C HIS A 219 11.37 -5.98 2.05
N GLY A 220 11.63 -7.24 2.42
CA GLY A 220 10.62 -8.29 2.44
C GLY A 220 9.41 -7.96 3.32
N LEU A 221 9.64 -7.44 4.53
CA LEU A 221 8.56 -7.01 5.43
C LEU A 221 7.73 -5.85 4.84
N ALA A 222 8.39 -4.86 4.21
CA ALA A 222 7.70 -3.79 3.52
C ALA A 222 6.82 -4.34 2.39
N VAL A 223 7.34 -5.24 1.56
CA VAL A 223 6.60 -5.85 0.45
C VAL A 223 5.44 -6.73 0.94
N VAL A 224 5.63 -7.54 1.99
CA VAL A 224 4.54 -8.32 2.61
C VAL A 224 3.44 -7.39 3.13
N SER A 225 3.81 -6.26 3.74
CA SER A 225 2.82 -5.26 4.18
C SER A 225 2.06 -4.63 3.01
N PHE A 226 2.69 -4.46 1.84
CA PHE A 226 2.02 -3.92 0.65
C PHE A 226 0.95 -4.85 0.10
N ILE A 227 1.03 -6.17 0.31
CA ILE A 227 -0.06 -7.10 -0.04
C ILE A 227 -1.37 -6.63 0.60
N LEU A 228 -1.35 -6.40 1.93
CA LEU A 228 -2.53 -6.00 2.69
C LEU A 228 -2.97 -4.56 2.37
N GLN A 229 -2.02 -3.66 2.19
CA GLN A 229 -2.32 -2.25 1.90
C GLN A 229 -2.95 -2.09 0.50
N VAL A 230 -2.35 -2.70 -0.53
CA VAL A 230 -2.86 -2.65 -1.90
C VAL A 230 -4.19 -3.39 -2.01
N GLU A 231 -4.32 -4.56 -1.38
CA GLU A 231 -5.59 -5.28 -1.35
C GLU A 231 -6.70 -4.44 -0.72
N SER A 232 -6.50 -3.93 0.51
CA SER A 232 -7.51 -3.12 1.17
C SER A 232 -7.89 -1.88 0.36
N HIS A 233 -6.91 -1.20 -0.25
CA HIS A 233 -7.16 -0.05 -1.12
C HIS A 233 -8.04 -0.40 -2.32
N ILE A 234 -7.72 -1.49 -3.02
CA ILE A 234 -8.49 -1.96 -4.17
C ILE A 234 -9.89 -2.42 -3.73
N TYR A 235 -9.97 -3.21 -2.65
CA TYR A 235 -11.24 -3.73 -2.13
C TYR A 235 -12.20 -2.58 -1.81
N PHE A 236 -11.79 -1.60 -1.00
CA PHE A 236 -12.65 -0.48 -0.64
C PHE A 236 -13.01 0.43 -1.84
N ALA A 237 -12.16 0.49 -2.88
CA ALA A 237 -12.45 1.23 -4.10
C ALA A 237 -13.47 0.52 -5.02
N LEU A 238 -13.50 -0.82 -5.00
CA LEU A 238 -14.38 -1.64 -5.86
C LEU A 238 -15.74 -1.96 -5.23
N ARG A 239 -15.99 -1.54 -3.98
CA ARG A 239 -17.25 -1.82 -3.30
C ARG A 239 -18.45 -1.25 -4.08
N PRO A 240 -19.59 -1.99 -4.16
CA PRO A 240 -20.75 -1.58 -4.95
C PRO A 240 -21.26 -0.18 -4.62
N GLU A 241 -21.30 0.19 -3.34
CA GLU A 241 -21.80 1.51 -2.92
C GLU A 241 -20.86 2.68 -3.29
N LYS A 242 -19.68 2.39 -3.85
CA LYS A 242 -18.72 3.39 -4.35
C LYS A 242 -18.73 3.52 -5.87
N HIS A 243 -19.40 2.63 -6.62
CA HIS A 243 -19.40 2.63 -8.09
C HIS A 243 -19.85 3.97 -8.69
N TRP A 244 -20.79 4.65 -8.04
CA TRP A 244 -21.27 5.97 -8.48
C TRP A 244 -20.19 7.07 -8.44
N ILE A 245 -19.11 6.89 -7.66
CA ILE A 245 -17.93 7.77 -7.62
C ILE A 245 -16.79 7.23 -8.50
N THR A 246 -16.61 5.90 -8.53
CA THR A 246 -15.39 5.31 -9.09
C THR A 246 -15.52 4.97 -10.58
N TRP A 247 -16.74 4.79 -11.11
CA TRP A 247 -16.99 4.38 -12.50
C TRP A 247 -17.66 5.46 -13.36
N SER A 248 -17.89 6.65 -12.79
CA SER A 248 -18.51 7.82 -13.43
C SER A 248 -17.54 8.68 -14.23
#